data_AF-T2J7K5-F1
#
_entry.id   AF-T2J7K5-F1
#
_cell.length_a   1.000
_cell.length_b   1.000
_cell.length_c   1.000
_cell.angle_alpha   90.00
_cell.angle_beta   90.00
_cell.angle_gamma   90.00
#
_symmetry.space_group_name_H-M   'P 1'
#
loop_
_entity.id
_entity.type
_entity.pdbx_description
1 polymer ?
#
loop_
_entity_poly.entity_id
_entity_poly.type
_entity_poly.pdbx_seq_one_letter_code
_entity_poly.pdbx_strand_id
1 'polypeptide(L)'
;MINAALETGEKFWGTDGNDTIAGGEGNDTIGGGNGDDSLSGNGGNDRIMASHGDDKVSGGEGNDRLWGGNGNDTVSGDDGDDTISGGMGADILDGGEGNDRIISRSDAGVPDKGHDHSQMHPHQPSLDADDSLADDTLIGGSGADTFRFELLLNAKEEIIKKHADPVTGKVNWKNVAGENGNAHDHWVDRIGNETILDFNKSEGDKIEIVGHTVKVDQIEYKDVDGDGINESII
;
A
#
# COMPACT_ATOMS: atom_id res chain seq x y z
N MET A 1 2.10 14.41 -19.97
CA MET A 1 0.85 14.28 -20.74
C MET A 1 1.09 13.57 -22.06
N ILE A 2 0.74 12.30 -22.02
CA ILE A 2 0.70 11.27 -23.03
C ILE A 2 -0.69 10.66 -22.95
N ASN A 3 -1.26 10.34 -24.11
CA ASN A 3 -2.41 9.43 -24.20
C ASN A 3 -1.94 8.22 -25.02
N ALA A 4 -1.84 7.05 -24.39
CA ALA A 4 -1.35 5.82 -25.01
C ALA A 4 -2.40 4.71 -24.91
N ALA A 5 -2.57 3.98 -26.00
CA ALA A 5 -3.23 2.68 -26.04
C ALA A 5 -2.19 1.69 -26.55
N LEU A 6 -1.83 0.75 -25.70
CA LEU A 6 -0.80 -0.23 -25.95
C LEU A 6 -1.38 -1.40 -26.76
N GLU A 7 -0.48 -2.07 -27.46
CA GLU A 7 -0.76 -3.36 -28.09
C GLU A 7 -0.41 -4.48 -27.09
N THR A 8 -0.54 -5.73 -27.51
CA THR A 8 -0.53 -6.82 -26.53
C THR A 8 0.81 -7.08 -25.83
N GLY A 9 0.83 -7.05 -24.50
CA GLY A 9 1.96 -7.51 -23.68
C GLY A 9 3.17 -6.57 -23.72
N GLU A 10 2.92 -5.29 -23.57
CA GLU A 10 3.86 -4.19 -23.68
C GLU A 10 4.42 -3.71 -22.34
N LYS A 11 5.45 -2.86 -22.45
CA LYS A 11 6.01 -2.13 -21.30
C LYS A 11 6.03 -0.66 -21.63
N PHE A 12 5.39 0.14 -20.79
CA PHE A 12 5.26 1.57 -21.03
C PHE A 12 5.46 2.37 -19.74
N TRP A 13 6.17 3.48 -19.86
CA TRP A 13 6.35 4.46 -18.79
C TRP A 13 5.88 5.82 -19.30
N GLY A 14 5.04 6.48 -18.52
CA GLY A 14 4.60 7.85 -18.76
C GLY A 14 5.72 8.86 -18.51
N THR A 15 5.33 10.06 -18.14
CA THR A 15 6.13 11.29 -18.09
C THR A 15 5.99 11.98 -16.74
N ASP A 16 6.48 13.21 -16.64
CA ASP A 16 6.38 14.01 -15.42
C ASP A 16 5.03 14.74 -15.26
N GLY A 17 4.02 14.45 -16.07
CA GLY A 17 2.72 15.05 -15.85
C GLY A 17 1.59 14.22 -16.41
N ASN A 18 0.40 14.48 -15.91
CA ASN A 18 -0.85 13.73 -16.07
C ASN A 18 -0.99 13.03 -17.43
N ASP A 19 -0.91 11.71 -17.40
CA ASP A 19 -0.93 10.79 -18.51
C ASP A 19 -2.20 9.91 -18.48
N THR A 20 -2.59 9.39 -19.63
CA THR A 20 -3.66 8.39 -19.77
C THR A 20 -3.12 7.21 -20.55
N ILE A 21 -3.02 6.04 -19.91
CA ILE A 21 -2.37 4.85 -20.49
C ILE A 21 -3.31 3.65 -20.34
N ALA A 22 -3.58 2.97 -21.45
CA ALA A 22 -4.35 1.73 -21.50
C ALA A 22 -3.50 0.58 -22.06
N GLY A 23 -3.39 -0.54 -21.35
CA GLY A 23 -2.61 -1.74 -21.71
C GLY A 23 -3.17 -2.53 -22.89
N GLY A 24 -4.49 -2.71 -22.92
CA GLY A 24 -5.14 -3.49 -23.96
C GLY A 24 -5.18 -4.96 -23.57
N GLU A 25 -4.84 -5.86 -24.48
CA GLU A 25 -4.96 -7.31 -24.24
C GLU A 25 -3.60 -7.94 -23.90
N GLY A 26 -3.55 -8.91 -23.00
CA GLY A 26 -2.32 -9.58 -22.60
C GLY A 26 -1.58 -8.87 -21.47
N ASN A 27 -0.51 -9.50 -20.97
CA ASN A 27 0.12 -9.08 -19.73
C ASN A 27 1.08 -7.90 -19.92
N ASP A 28 0.66 -6.72 -19.47
CA ASP A 28 1.37 -5.46 -19.61
C ASP A 28 2.18 -5.06 -18.36
N THR A 29 3.10 -4.12 -18.54
CA THR A 29 3.75 -3.41 -17.44
C THR A 29 3.69 -1.92 -17.70
N ILE A 30 2.91 -1.22 -16.89
CA ILE A 30 2.62 0.20 -17.04
C ILE A 30 3.17 0.94 -15.83
N GLY A 31 3.66 2.17 -16.03
CA GLY A 31 3.70 3.12 -14.94
C GLY A 31 3.51 4.55 -15.37
N GLY A 32 2.93 5.31 -14.46
CA GLY A 32 2.48 6.68 -14.66
C GLY A 32 3.65 7.66 -14.69
N GLY A 33 4.44 7.70 -13.61
CA GLY A 33 5.57 8.60 -13.50
C GLY A 33 5.31 9.66 -12.46
N ASN A 34 5.30 10.94 -12.83
CA ASN A 34 4.82 11.99 -11.94
C ASN A 34 3.54 12.60 -12.50
N GLY A 35 2.71 13.16 -11.61
CA GLY A 35 1.47 13.83 -11.96
C GLY A 35 0.28 12.88 -11.83
N ASP A 36 -0.94 13.45 -11.89
CA ASP A 36 -2.15 12.67 -11.64
C ASP A 36 -2.52 11.87 -12.91
N ASP A 37 -2.25 10.58 -12.88
CA ASP A 37 -2.33 9.69 -14.03
C ASP A 37 -3.62 8.84 -14.03
N SER A 38 -4.03 8.41 -15.22
CA SER A 38 -5.13 7.45 -15.41
C SER A 38 -4.61 6.24 -16.15
N LEU A 39 -4.50 5.11 -15.44
CA LEU A 39 -3.86 3.89 -15.90
C LEU A 39 -4.86 2.73 -15.90
N SER A 40 -4.91 1.94 -16.97
CA SER A 40 -5.75 0.76 -17.06
C SER A 40 -5.00 -0.40 -17.73
N GLY A 41 -5.05 -1.60 -17.15
CA GLY A 41 -4.52 -2.82 -17.76
C GLY A 41 -5.41 -3.31 -18.90
N ASN A 42 -6.71 -3.37 -18.64
CA ASN A 42 -7.79 -3.88 -19.48
C ASN A 42 -7.91 -5.40 -19.45
N GLY A 43 -7.09 -6.17 -20.16
CA GLY A 43 -7.21 -7.62 -20.12
C GLY A 43 -5.84 -8.26 -20.11
N GLY A 44 -5.60 -9.21 -19.21
CA GLY A 44 -4.27 -9.75 -18.98
C GLY A 44 -3.92 -9.80 -17.50
N ASN A 45 -2.72 -10.28 -17.18
CA ASN A 45 -2.21 -10.22 -15.81
C ASN A 45 -1.12 -9.15 -15.77
N ASP A 46 -1.52 -7.96 -15.37
CA ASP A 46 -0.81 -6.73 -15.55
C ASP A 46 -0.02 -6.33 -14.31
N ARG A 47 0.88 -5.38 -14.54
CA ARG A 47 1.67 -4.75 -13.49
C ARG A 47 1.60 -3.25 -13.68
N ILE A 48 0.92 -2.56 -12.78
CA ILE A 48 0.71 -1.11 -12.90
C ILE A 48 1.28 -0.40 -11.68
N MET A 49 2.16 0.57 -11.92
CA MET A 49 2.80 1.37 -10.87
C MET A 49 2.61 2.87 -11.18
N ALA A 50 1.66 3.51 -10.51
CA ALA A 50 1.27 4.88 -10.85
C ALA A 50 2.33 5.91 -10.43
N SER A 51 2.92 5.71 -9.25
CA SER A 51 4.14 6.36 -8.73
C SER A 51 3.90 7.65 -7.94
N HIS A 52 3.86 8.84 -8.54
CA HIS A 52 3.64 10.08 -7.78
C HIS A 52 2.49 10.88 -8.38
N GLY A 53 1.54 11.30 -7.56
CA GLY A 53 0.35 12.02 -8.00
C GLY A 53 -0.89 11.44 -7.34
N ASP A 54 -2.03 12.12 -7.48
CA ASP A 54 -3.31 11.51 -7.08
C ASP A 54 -3.82 10.65 -8.25
N ASP A 55 -3.48 9.37 -8.27
CA ASP A 55 -3.62 8.51 -9.44
C ASP A 55 -4.94 7.73 -9.49
N LYS A 56 -5.34 7.33 -10.71
CA LYS A 56 -6.44 6.39 -10.94
C LYS A 56 -5.94 5.17 -11.67
N VAL A 57 -6.10 4.00 -11.05
CA VAL A 57 -5.61 2.73 -11.57
C VAL A 57 -6.76 1.72 -11.64
N SER A 58 -6.86 1.02 -12.76
CA SER A 58 -7.76 -0.13 -12.97
C SER A 58 -6.96 -1.31 -13.51
N GLY A 59 -7.08 -2.48 -12.90
CA GLY A 59 -6.48 -3.72 -13.37
C GLY A 59 -7.16 -4.20 -14.65
N GLY A 60 -8.44 -4.53 -14.54
CA GLY A 60 -9.26 -5.04 -15.63
C GLY A 60 -9.52 -6.53 -15.47
N GLU A 61 -9.54 -7.28 -16.56
CA GLU A 61 -9.67 -8.74 -16.53
C GLU A 61 -8.32 -9.40 -16.27
N GLY A 62 -8.20 -10.18 -15.21
CA GLY A 62 -7.06 -11.04 -14.91
C GLY A 62 -6.46 -10.79 -13.52
N ASN A 63 -5.35 -11.48 -13.21
CA ASN A 63 -4.76 -11.40 -11.88
C ASN A 63 -3.61 -10.39 -11.86
N ASP A 64 -3.91 -9.20 -11.41
CA ASP A 64 -3.07 -8.02 -11.54
C ASP A 64 -2.23 -7.73 -10.29
N ARG A 65 -1.25 -6.86 -10.49
CA ARG A 65 -0.47 -6.27 -9.41
C ARG A 65 -0.45 -4.76 -9.55
N LEU A 66 -1.08 -4.09 -8.61
CA LEU A 66 -1.37 -2.67 -8.68
C LEU A 66 -0.71 -1.94 -7.51
N TRP A 67 -0.03 -0.84 -7.84
CA TRP A 67 0.60 0.08 -6.89
C TRP A 67 0.18 1.51 -7.21
N GLY A 68 -0.49 2.18 -6.26
CA GLY A 68 -0.80 3.61 -6.33
C GLY A 68 0.50 4.42 -6.25
N GLY A 69 1.15 4.41 -5.10
CA GLY A 69 2.42 5.09 -4.90
C GLY A 69 2.31 6.20 -3.87
N ASN A 70 2.66 7.43 -4.24
CA ASN A 70 2.59 8.59 -3.37
C ASN A 70 1.47 9.51 -3.86
N GLY A 71 0.50 9.80 -3.01
CA GLY A 71 -0.66 10.64 -3.32
C GLY A 71 -1.94 9.97 -2.85
N ASN A 72 -3.09 10.62 -3.06
CA ASN A 72 -4.37 10.02 -2.73
C ASN A 72 -4.88 9.25 -3.94
N ASP A 73 -4.61 7.94 -3.94
CA ASP A 73 -4.86 7.11 -5.11
C ASP A 73 -6.23 6.45 -5.07
N THR A 74 -6.79 6.17 -6.24
CA THR A 74 -7.94 5.27 -6.40
C THR A 74 -7.50 4.08 -7.25
N VAL A 75 -7.49 2.89 -6.66
CA VAL A 75 -7.02 1.66 -7.30
C VAL A 75 -8.11 0.59 -7.25
N SER A 76 -8.49 0.07 -8.42
CA SER A 76 -9.45 -1.03 -8.60
C SER A 76 -8.76 -2.24 -9.22
N GLY A 77 -8.92 -3.42 -8.63
CA GLY A 77 -8.52 -4.71 -9.22
C GLY A 77 -9.38 -5.08 -10.42
N ASP A 78 -10.69 -4.86 -10.29
CA ASP A 78 -11.74 -5.26 -11.23
C ASP A 78 -11.97 -6.79 -11.21
N ASP A 79 -11.74 -7.52 -12.30
CA ASP A 79 -12.06 -8.96 -12.39
C ASP A 79 -10.80 -9.82 -12.22
N GLY A 80 -10.67 -10.60 -11.14
CA GLY A 80 -9.58 -11.58 -10.98
C GLY A 80 -9.02 -11.63 -9.56
N ASP A 81 -8.04 -12.50 -9.32
CA ASP A 81 -7.38 -12.54 -7.99
C ASP A 81 -6.21 -11.53 -7.96
N ASP A 82 -6.43 -10.36 -7.38
CA ASP A 82 -5.52 -9.22 -7.47
C ASP A 82 -4.61 -9.03 -6.25
N THR A 83 -3.53 -8.28 -6.45
CA THR A 83 -2.71 -7.75 -5.37
C THR A 83 -2.61 -6.25 -5.49
N ILE A 84 -3.15 -5.55 -4.49
CA ILE A 84 -3.29 -4.10 -4.50
C ILE A 84 -2.49 -3.50 -3.34
N SER A 85 -1.83 -2.38 -3.58
CA SER A 85 -1.15 -1.56 -2.57
C SER A 85 -1.38 -0.10 -2.92
N GLY A 86 -1.95 0.68 -1.99
CA GLY A 86 -2.14 2.12 -2.15
C GLY A 86 -0.80 2.83 -2.09
N GLY A 87 -0.32 3.13 -0.90
CA GLY A 87 1.07 3.54 -0.70
C GLY A 87 1.19 4.56 0.42
N MET A 88 1.53 5.79 0.07
CA MET A 88 1.45 6.95 0.96
C MET A 88 0.28 7.81 0.53
N GLY A 89 -0.55 8.26 1.47
CA GLY A 89 -1.68 9.14 1.18
C GLY A 89 -3.00 8.47 1.52
N ALA A 90 -4.11 9.21 1.38
CA ALA A 90 -5.43 8.66 1.69
C ALA A 90 -5.97 7.91 0.48
N ASP A 91 -5.84 6.59 0.50
CA ASP A 91 -6.14 5.76 -0.67
C ASP A 91 -7.55 5.16 -0.63
N ILE A 92 -8.10 4.88 -1.81
CA ILE A 92 -9.27 4.01 -1.99
C ILE A 92 -8.83 2.79 -2.80
N LEU A 93 -8.85 1.63 -2.16
CA LEU A 93 -8.42 0.35 -2.74
C LEU A 93 -9.61 -0.60 -2.82
N ASP A 94 -10.00 -0.99 -4.03
CA ASP A 94 -11.12 -1.88 -4.31
C ASP A 94 -10.62 -3.17 -4.97
N GLY A 95 -10.87 -4.32 -4.35
CA GLY A 95 -10.49 -5.64 -4.85
C GLY A 95 -11.29 -6.00 -6.10
N GLY A 96 -12.61 -5.97 -6.00
CA GLY A 96 -13.52 -6.27 -7.11
C GLY A 96 -14.05 -7.70 -7.04
N GLU A 97 -14.00 -8.42 -8.16
CA GLU A 97 -14.39 -9.84 -8.22
C GLU A 97 -13.17 -10.74 -8.08
N GLY A 98 -13.05 -11.53 -7.02
CA GLY A 98 -11.95 -12.48 -6.90
C GLY A 98 -11.51 -12.71 -5.47
N ASN A 99 -10.37 -13.35 -5.27
CA ASN A 99 -9.78 -13.47 -3.95
C ASN A 99 -8.59 -12.54 -3.86
N ASP A 100 -8.84 -11.35 -3.33
CA ASP A 100 -7.91 -10.25 -3.44
C ASP A 100 -6.99 -10.14 -2.23
N ARG A 101 -5.85 -9.51 -2.48
CA ARG A 101 -4.90 -9.18 -1.42
C ARG A 101 -4.60 -7.69 -1.44
N ILE A 102 -5.28 -6.98 -0.55
CA ILE A 102 -5.17 -5.54 -0.39
C ILE A 102 -4.18 -5.25 0.75
N ILE A 103 -3.12 -4.49 0.45
CA ILE A 103 -2.00 -4.25 1.35
C ILE A 103 -1.93 -2.77 1.71
N SER A 104 -2.09 -2.45 2.99
CA SER A 104 -1.78 -1.12 3.53
C SER A 104 -0.44 -1.16 4.28
N ARG A 105 0.39 -0.12 4.07
CA ARG A 105 1.76 0.01 4.60
C ARG A 105 1.95 1.23 5.50
N SER A 106 0.89 1.75 6.12
CA SER A 106 1.00 2.78 7.17
C SER A 106 1.53 4.14 6.70
N ASP A 107 1.38 4.47 5.42
CA ASP A 107 2.05 5.63 4.82
C ASP A 107 3.58 5.62 4.98
N ALA A 108 4.16 4.47 5.36
CA ALA A 108 5.59 4.35 5.58
C ALA A 108 6.37 4.42 4.25
N GLY A 109 5.69 4.42 3.11
CA GLY A 109 6.27 4.17 1.81
C GLY A 109 6.70 2.72 1.62
N VAL A 110 6.92 2.34 0.36
CA VAL A 110 7.54 1.06 0.03
C VAL A 110 9.00 1.06 0.51
N PRO A 111 9.48 0.04 1.26
CA PRO A 111 10.90 -0.06 1.58
C PRO A 111 11.72 -0.24 0.30
N ASP A 112 12.34 0.83 -0.18
CA ASP A 112 13.17 0.74 -1.37
C ASP A 112 14.43 -0.09 -1.06
N LYS A 113 14.58 -1.21 -1.77
CA LYS A 113 15.82 -1.99 -1.81
C LYS A 113 16.63 -1.63 -3.05
N GLY A 114 17.24 -0.46 -3.05
CA GLY A 114 18.36 -0.14 -3.94
C GLY A 114 18.13 0.98 -4.95
N HIS A 115 17.85 2.19 -4.48
CA HIS A 115 18.23 3.38 -5.25
C HIS A 115 19.75 3.45 -5.44
N ASP A 116 20.21 3.02 -6.62
CA ASP A 116 21.46 3.46 -7.21
C ASP A 116 21.49 5.00 -7.22
N HIS A 117 22.49 5.56 -6.54
CA HIS A 117 22.78 6.99 -6.38
C HIS A 117 23.18 7.70 -7.68
N SER A 118 22.62 7.32 -8.83
CA SER A 118 23.02 7.89 -10.12
C SER A 118 21.95 8.74 -10.80
N GLN A 119 20.66 8.65 -10.44
CA GLN A 119 19.58 9.43 -11.08
C GLN A 119 18.40 9.79 -10.15
N MET A 120 18.63 10.34 -8.96
CA MET A 120 17.55 11.00 -8.20
C MET A 120 18.04 12.31 -7.56
N HIS A 121 17.34 13.39 -7.89
CA HIS A 121 17.54 14.68 -7.26
C HIS A 121 17.24 14.57 -5.75
N PRO A 122 18.06 15.21 -4.89
CA PRO A 122 18.00 15.05 -3.45
C PRO A 122 16.90 15.94 -2.87
N HIS A 123 15.65 15.55 -3.00
CA HIS A 123 14.59 15.99 -2.09
C HIS A 123 14.03 14.74 -1.43
N GLN A 124 14.72 14.28 -0.37
CA GLN A 124 13.99 13.69 0.74
C GLN A 124 12.86 14.68 1.07
N PRO A 125 11.59 14.27 1.08
CA PRO A 125 10.61 15.05 1.83
C PRO A 125 11.18 15.21 3.23
N SER A 126 11.33 16.47 3.63
CA SER A 126 11.29 16.81 5.03
C SER A 126 10.07 16.07 5.59
N LEU A 127 10.26 15.21 6.59
CA LEU A 127 9.16 14.76 7.45
C LEU A 127 8.67 16.00 8.20
N ASP A 128 8.00 16.89 7.48
CA ASP A 128 7.14 17.89 8.08
C ASP A 128 6.06 17.07 8.79
N ALA A 129 5.69 17.50 10.00
CA ALA A 129 4.79 16.79 10.91
C ALA A 129 3.31 16.76 10.42
N ASP A 130 3.13 16.69 9.10
CA ASP A 130 1.89 16.70 8.32
C ASP A 130 1.83 15.54 7.31
N ASP A 131 2.82 14.64 7.29
CA ASP A 131 2.67 13.29 6.69
C ASP A 131 1.75 12.50 7.63
N SER A 132 0.47 12.82 7.51
CA SER A 132 -0.61 12.28 8.32
C SER A 132 -0.65 10.78 8.17
N LEU A 133 -0.93 10.10 9.28
CA LEU A 133 -1.52 8.77 9.29
C LEU A 133 -2.82 8.86 8.46
N ALA A 134 -2.71 8.74 7.15
CA ALA A 134 -3.81 8.93 6.23
C ALA A 134 -4.72 7.72 6.37
N ASP A 135 -6.03 7.98 6.39
CA ASP A 135 -7.01 6.92 6.55
C ASP A 135 -7.29 6.33 5.16
N ASP A 136 -6.90 5.08 4.92
CA ASP A 136 -7.26 4.34 3.70
C ASP A 136 -8.68 3.79 3.82
N THR A 137 -9.33 3.63 2.66
CA THR A 137 -10.53 2.82 2.50
C THR A 137 -10.21 1.59 1.67
N LEU A 138 -10.41 0.41 2.27
CA LEU A 138 -10.18 -0.89 1.65
C LEU A 138 -11.52 -1.58 1.42
N ILE A 139 -11.83 -1.97 0.18
CA ILE A 139 -13.09 -2.62 -0.21
C ILE A 139 -12.72 -4.00 -0.76
N GLY A 140 -13.25 -5.07 -0.16
CA GLY A 140 -12.97 -6.44 -0.62
C GLY A 140 -13.66 -6.74 -1.95
N GLY A 141 -14.98 -6.56 -1.96
CA GLY A 141 -15.79 -6.98 -3.10
C GLY A 141 -16.22 -8.44 -2.92
N SER A 142 -16.41 -9.15 -4.03
CA SER A 142 -16.89 -10.52 -3.97
C SER A 142 -15.74 -11.51 -3.96
N GLY A 143 -15.73 -12.40 -2.95
CA GLY A 143 -14.82 -13.54 -2.89
C GLY A 143 -14.21 -13.67 -1.50
N ALA A 144 -13.03 -14.28 -1.39
CA ALA A 144 -12.37 -14.48 -0.10
C ALA A 144 -11.12 -13.61 0.02
N ASP A 145 -11.30 -12.40 0.55
CA ASP A 145 -10.28 -11.36 0.47
C ASP A 145 -9.35 -11.35 1.68
N THR A 146 -8.17 -10.77 1.49
CA THR A 146 -7.17 -10.60 2.53
C THR A 146 -6.75 -9.14 2.64
N PHE A 147 -7.23 -8.50 3.71
CA PHE A 147 -6.81 -7.16 4.13
C PHE A 147 -5.54 -7.28 4.98
N ARG A 148 -4.41 -6.89 4.40
CA ARG A 148 -3.10 -7.09 4.99
C ARG A 148 -2.48 -5.76 5.41
N PHE A 149 -2.24 -5.64 6.70
CA PHE A 149 -1.56 -4.48 7.29
C PHE A 149 -0.11 -4.86 7.56
N GLU A 150 0.81 -4.31 6.78
CA GLU A 150 2.25 -4.54 6.92
C GLU A 150 2.87 -3.42 7.76
N LEU A 151 3.08 -3.72 9.05
CA LEU A 151 3.56 -2.78 10.05
C LEU A 151 5.04 -3.05 10.32
N LEU A 152 5.90 -2.22 9.72
CA LEU A 152 7.35 -2.38 9.75
C LEU A 152 7.95 -1.85 11.06
N LEU A 153 8.10 -2.73 12.06
CA LEU A 153 9.02 -2.51 13.18
C LEU A 153 9.84 -3.77 13.44
N ASN A 154 10.77 -4.08 12.54
CA ASN A 154 11.70 -5.19 12.71
C ASN A 154 12.94 -4.71 13.43
N ALA A 155 12.98 -4.78 14.74
CA ALA A 155 14.23 -4.78 15.48
C ALA A 155 14.29 -6.01 16.38
N LYS A 156 15.38 -6.80 16.29
CA LYS A 156 15.56 -7.94 17.19
C LYS A 156 15.53 -7.45 18.64
N GLU A 157 14.85 -8.16 19.53
CA GLU A 157 14.66 -7.75 20.93
C GLU A 157 16.02 -7.49 21.62
N GLU A 158 17.06 -8.27 21.29
CA GLU A 158 18.42 -8.02 21.78
C GLU A 158 19.03 -6.68 21.32
N ILE A 159 18.69 -6.20 20.13
CA ILE A 159 19.16 -4.92 19.57
C ILE A 159 18.37 -3.76 20.16
N ILE A 160 17.05 -3.91 20.33
CA ILE A 160 16.22 -2.92 21.04
C ILE A 160 16.75 -2.72 22.46
N LYS A 161 16.95 -3.82 23.21
CA LYS A 161 17.47 -3.77 24.59
C LYS A 161 18.86 -3.15 24.68
N LYS A 162 19.70 -3.36 23.66
CA LYS A 162 21.05 -2.76 23.59
C LYS A 162 21.01 -1.24 23.48
N HIS A 163 19.98 -0.68 22.83
CA HIS A 163 19.84 0.76 22.59
C HIS A 163 18.71 1.41 23.39
N ALA A 164 18.03 0.65 24.26
CA ALA A 164 17.11 1.16 25.24
C ALA A 164 17.88 1.78 26.41
N ASP A 165 17.54 3.03 26.75
CA ASP A 165 18.02 3.64 27.98
C ASP A 165 17.46 2.83 29.17
N PRO A 166 18.32 2.28 30.04
CA PRO A 166 17.91 1.34 31.08
C PRO A 166 17.13 1.99 32.23
N VAL A 167 17.07 3.32 32.28
CA VAL A 167 16.39 4.09 33.35
C VAL A 167 15.05 4.61 32.86
N THR A 168 14.99 5.07 31.61
CA THR A 168 13.82 5.73 31.03
C THR A 168 13.04 4.82 30.08
N GLY A 169 13.62 3.71 29.63
CA GLY A 169 13.05 2.83 28.61
C GLY A 169 13.06 3.43 27.21
N LYS A 170 13.61 4.64 27.02
CA LYS A 170 13.63 5.30 25.73
C LYS A 170 14.65 4.63 24.81
N VAL A 171 14.19 4.14 23.67
CA VAL A 171 15.03 3.44 22.69
C VAL A 171 15.66 4.43 21.72
N ASN A 172 16.97 4.33 21.52
CA ASN A 172 17.68 5.04 20.47
C ASN A 172 17.53 4.28 19.14
N TRP A 173 16.38 4.50 18.48
CA TRP A 173 15.99 3.81 17.25
C TRP A 173 16.98 4.02 16.09
N LYS A 174 17.67 5.18 16.03
CA LYS A 174 18.75 5.43 15.06
C LYS A 174 19.91 4.43 15.17
N ASN A 175 20.21 3.96 16.38
CA ASN A 175 21.26 2.98 16.59
C ASN A 175 20.76 1.54 16.43
N VAL A 176 19.47 1.28 16.72
CA VAL A 176 18.81 0.00 16.46
C VAL A 176 18.81 -0.30 14.96
N ALA A 177 18.40 0.68 14.16
CA ALA A 177 18.44 0.76 12.71
C ALA A 177 19.78 0.28 12.12
N GLY A 178 20.87 0.98 12.48
CA GLY A 178 22.21 0.70 11.94
C GLY A 178 22.81 -0.66 12.36
N GLU A 179 22.24 -1.35 13.34
CA GLU A 179 22.73 -2.64 13.83
C GLU A 179 21.81 -3.81 13.47
N ASN A 180 20.60 -3.54 12.96
CA ASN A 180 19.64 -4.55 12.55
C ASN A 180 19.82 -5.02 11.09
N GLY A 181 21.04 -4.94 10.56
CA GLY A 181 21.40 -5.51 9.27
C GLY A 181 21.27 -4.58 8.05
N ASN A 182 21.24 -3.25 8.24
CA ASN A 182 21.24 -2.24 7.17
C ASN A 182 20.08 -2.37 6.15
N ALA A 183 18.95 -2.97 6.53
CA ALA A 183 17.73 -2.88 5.73
C ALA A 183 16.92 -1.69 6.25
N HIS A 184 16.78 -0.67 5.41
CA HIS A 184 16.04 0.58 5.63
C HIS A 184 14.91 0.50 6.66
N ASP A 185 14.96 1.40 7.64
CA ASP A 185 13.94 1.57 8.68
C ASP A 185 13.05 2.75 8.27
N HIS A 186 11.82 2.47 7.88
CA HIS A 186 10.77 3.48 7.87
C HIS A 186 10.09 3.47 9.24
N TRP A 187 9.87 4.68 9.77
CA TRP A 187 9.44 4.92 11.14
C TRP A 187 7.96 5.27 11.12
N VAL A 188 7.09 4.28 11.33
CA VAL A 188 5.72 4.57 11.70
C VAL A 188 5.41 3.82 12.97
N ASP A 189 5.12 4.56 14.04
CA ASP A 189 4.76 4.02 15.34
C ASP A 189 3.26 3.72 15.44
N ARG A 190 2.49 4.03 14.39
CA ARG A 190 1.03 3.86 14.24
C ARG A 190 0.66 3.71 12.76
N ILE A 191 -0.61 3.47 12.48
CA ILE A 191 -1.22 3.57 11.14
C ILE A 191 -2.36 4.58 11.17
N GLY A 192 -2.88 4.95 10.00
CA GLY A 192 -4.15 5.63 9.86
C GLY A 192 -5.30 4.83 10.44
N ASN A 193 -6.48 5.45 10.52
CA ASN A 193 -7.71 4.74 10.86
C ASN A 193 -8.26 4.07 9.60
N GLU A 194 -7.64 2.96 9.22
CA GLU A 194 -8.02 2.21 8.03
C GLU A 194 -9.46 1.72 8.13
N THR A 195 -10.25 1.99 7.10
CA THR A 195 -11.64 1.57 6.99
C THR A 195 -11.74 0.38 6.04
N ILE A 196 -12.14 -0.78 6.56
CA ILE A 196 -12.48 -1.93 5.73
C ILE A 196 -13.98 -1.91 5.46
N LEU A 197 -14.36 -1.96 4.18
CA LEU A 197 -15.71 -2.15 3.69
C LEU A 197 -15.87 -3.55 3.08
N ASP A 198 -17.09 -4.06 3.14
CA ASP A 198 -17.47 -5.38 2.60
C ASP A 198 -16.79 -6.60 3.24
N PHE A 199 -16.27 -6.47 4.46
CA PHE A 199 -15.68 -7.62 5.15
C PHE A 199 -16.72 -8.70 5.48
N ASN A 200 -16.58 -9.88 4.88
CA ASN A 200 -17.47 -11.02 5.07
C ASN A 200 -16.73 -12.32 5.40
N LYS A 201 -16.69 -12.63 6.70
CA LYS A 201 -16.08 -13.88 7.22
C LYS A 201 -16.72 -15.17 6.66
N SER A 202 -17.97 -15.11 6.19
CA SER A 202 -18.64 -16.29 5.61
C SER A 202 -18.19 -16.56 4.17
N GLU A 203 -17.76 -15.52 3.45
CA GLU A 203 -17.18 -15.63 2.11
C GLU A 203 -15.72 -16.07 2.17
N GLY A 204 -15.02 -15.67 3.23
CA GLY A 204 -13.71 -16.20 3.57
C GLY A 204 -12.69 -15.14 3.94
N ASP A 205 -13.15 -13.90 4.11
CA ASP A 205 -12.30 -12.74 4.33
C ASP A 205 -11.47 -12.82 5.59
N LYS A 206 -10.28 -12.24 5.49
CA LYS A 206 -9.26 -12.26 6.54
C LYS A 206 -8.61 -10.91 6.69
N ILE A 207 -8.32 -10.60 7.94
CA ILE A 207 -7.41 -9.52 8.31
C ILE A 207 -6.08 -10.18 8.68
N GLU A 208 -5.02 -9.83 7.96
CA GLU A 208 -3.65 -10.23 8.25
C GLU A 208 -2.86 -9.04 8.79
N ILE A 209 -2.35 -9.14 10.01
CA ILE A 209 -1.47 -8.13 10.58
C ILE A 209 -0.07 -8.71 10.67
N VAL A 210 0.88 -8.06 9.99
CA VAL A 210 2.26 -8.56 9.88
C VAL A 210 3.21 -7.50 10.42
N GLY A 211 3.88 -7.81 11.54
CA GLY A 211 4.86 -6.94 12.18
C GLY A 211 5.40 -7.55 13.47
N HIS A 212 6.59 -7.15 13.92
CA HIS A 212 7.24 -7.79 15.08
C HIS A 212 6.89 -7.16 16.44
N THR A 213 6.31 -5.95 16.49
CA THR A 213 5.96 -5.24 17.75
C THR A 213 4.64 -4.45 17.66
N VAL A 214 3.68 -4.96 16.90
CA VAL A 214 2.34 -4.35 16.79
C VAL A 214 1.51 -4.75 18.00
N LYS A 215 0.90 -3.77 18.66
CA LYS A 215 -0.28 -4.00 19.50
C LYS A 215 -1.48 -3.43 18.76
N VAL A 216 -2.44 -4.28 18.44
CA VAL A 216 -3.74 -3.84 17.93
C VAL A 216 -4.45 -3.20 19.11
N ASP A 217 -4.69 -1.88 19.05
CA ASP A 217 -5.37 -1.18 20.15
C ASP A 217 -6.88 -1.45 20.10
N GLN A 218 -7.45 -1.41 18.89
CA GLN A 218 -8.87 -1.62 18.64
C GLN A 218 -9.13 -2.07 17.20
N ILE A 219 -10.11 -2.94 17.00
CA ILE A 219 -10.79 -3.16 15.71
C ILE A 219 -12.26 -2.83 15.95
N GLU A 220 -12.79 -1.84 15.23
CA GLU A 220 -14.21 -1.48 15.30
C GLU A 220 -14.94 -2.06 14.10
N TYR A 221 -15.92 -2.93 14.35
CA TYR A 221 -16.86 -3.37 13.32
C TYR A 221 -18.10 -2.48 13.37
N LYS A 222 -18.46 -1.88 12.23
CA LYS A 222 -19.75 -1.21 12.05
C LYS A 222 -20.65 -2.14 11.26
N ASP A 223 -21.63 -2.72 11.93
CA ASP A 223 -22.70 -3.43 11.23
C ASP A 223 -23.52 -2.41 10.42
N VAL A 224 -23.94 -2.77 9.21
CA VAL A 224 -24.76 -1.90 8.34
C VAL A 224 -26.11 -1.52 8.98
N ASP A 225 -26.51 -2.25 10.03
CA ASP A 225 -27.75 -2.05 10.79
C ASP A 225 -27.59 -1.20 12.07
N GLY A 226 -26.36 -0.74 12.39
CA GLY A 226 -26.11 0.27 13.44
C GLY A 226 -25.87 -0.27 14.86
N ASP A 227 -25.76 -1.57 15.04
CA ASP A 227 -25.42 -2.26 16.28
C ASP A 227 -23.99 -2.83 16.23
N GLY A 228 -23.01 -1.92 16.16
CA GLY A 228 -21.59 -2.27 16.14
C GLY A 228 -21.17 -3.19 17.29
N ILE A 229 -20.53 -4.30 16.93
CA ILE A 229 -19.81 -5.17 17.86
C ILE A 229 -18.38 -4.65 18.02
N ASN A 230 -18.09 -4.06 19.18
CA ASN A 230 -16.72 -3.74 19.58
C ASN A 230 -16.03 -5.02 20.06
N GLU A 231 -15.23 -5.66 19.21
CA GLU A 231 -14.28 -6.69 19.66
C GLU A 231 -12.91 -6.04 19.91
N SER A 232 -12.59 -5.85 21.19
CA SER A 232 -11.22 -5.58 21.61
C SER A 232 -10.43 -6.90 21.54
N ILE A 233 -9.45 -6.97 20.64
CA ILE A 233 -8.47 -8.07 20.63
C ILE A 233 -7.24 -7.58 21.40
N ILE A 234 -6.92 -8.31 22.48
CA ILE A 234 -5.90 -8.01 23.51
C ILE A 234 -4.48 -7.99 22.93
#